data_AF-A0A6G9YT18-F1
#
_entry.id   AF-A0A6G9YT18-F1
#
_cell.length_a   1.000
_cell.length_b   1.000
_cell.length_c   1.000
_cell.angle_alpha   90.00
_cell.angle_beta   90.00
_cell.angle_gamma   90.00
#
_symmetry.space_group_name_H-M   'P 1'
#
loop_
_entity.id
_entity.type
_entity.pdbx_description
1 polymer ?
#
loop_
_entity_poly.entity_id
_entity_poly.type
_entity_poly.pdbx_seq_one_letter_code
_entity_poly.pdbx_strand_id
1 'polypeptide(L)'
;MTDYDPFASAPADEPNAGASTAATGNHKAPSNTPNSIVTAESKVVVTLKGGPGYEAPWIVHHADSIEEAEALVKGSVELMRMTQLAAQKFAEYAPSSNKPSGNGQAQRPARQAPPDGAPEAPGPDWVYKTGISKKNGKTWQAWMPPQGSNDSPVFF
;
A
#
# COMPACT_ATOMS: atom_id res chain seq x y z
N MET A 1 3.59 35.63 -25.89
CA MET A 1 2.74 34.44 -25.79
C MET A 1 2.08 34.53 -24.43
N THR A 2 0.83 34.98 -24.38
CA THR A 2 0.05 35.05 -23.13
C THR A 2 -0.56 33.68 -22.90
N ASP A 3 -0.13 33.01 -21.83
CA ASP A 3 -0.68 31.73 -21.41
C ASP A 3 -2.17 31.90 -21.11
N TYR A 4 -3.01 31.14 -21.81
CA TYR A 4 -4.44 31.11 -21.59
C TYR A 4 -4.72 30.29 -20.32
N ASP A 5 -5.07 30.97 -19.23
CA ASP A 5 -5.53 30.34 -18.00
C ASP A 5 -7.05 30.08 -18.08
N PRO A 6 -7.49 28.82 -18.23
CA PRO A 6 -8.90 28.48 -18.34
C PRO A 6 -9.70 28.68 -17.05
N PHE A 7 -9.05 28.99 -15.92
CA PHE A 7 -9.71 29.24 -14.64
C PHE A 7 -9.80 30.73 -14.28
N ALA A 8 -9.15 31.62 -15.03
CA ALA A 8 -9.18 33.06 -14.79
C ALA A 8 -10.56 33.72 -15.06
N SER A 9 -11.49 33.01 -15.70
CA SER A 9 -12.86 33.48 -15.98
C SER A 9 -13.94 32.75 -15.19
N ALA A 10 -13.58 32.02 -14.13
CA ALA A 10 -14.59 31.45 -13.24
C ALA A 10 -15.37 32.61 -12.59
N PRO A 11 -16.71 32.67 -12.72
CA PRO A 11 -17.50 33.66 -11.99
C PRO A 11 -17.25 33.48 -10.50
N ALA A 12 -17.01 34.59 -9.79
CA ALA A 12 -16.95 34.58 -8.35
C ALA A 12 -18.27 34.02 -7.81
N ASP A 13 -18.18 33.09 -6.86
CA ASP A 13 -19.34 32.45 -6.24
C ASP A 13 -20.07 33.51 -5.40
N GLU A 14 -21.01 34.22 -6.03
CA GLU A 14 -21.90 35.14 -5.35
C GLU A 14 -22.86 34.31 -4.47
N PRO A 15 -23.00 34.61 -3.17
CA PRO A 15 -23.97 33.92 -2.34
C PRO A 15 -25.36 34.22 -2.89
N ASN A 16 -25.99 33.21 -3.49
CA ASN A 16 -27.35 33.31 -4.01
C ASN A 16 -28.34 33.54 -2.86
N ALA A 17 -28.62 34.81 -2.59
CA ALA A 17 -29.68 35.25 -1.70
C ALA A 17 -30.96 35.46 -2.52
N GLY A 18 -31.84 34.45 -2.57
CA GLY A 18 -33.18 34.69 -3.10
C GLY A 18 -34.13 33.49 -3.24
N ALA A 19 -35.18 33.55 -2.41
CA ALA A 19 -36.56 33.13 -2.69
C ALA A 19 -36.97 31.64 -2.49
N SER A 20 -37.38 31.38 -1.24
CA SER A 20 -38.38 30.37 -0.88
C SER A 20 -39.68 30.59 -1.66
N THR A 21 -40.11 29.61 -2.46
CA THR A 21 -41.48 29.49 -2.93
C THR A 21 -41.97 28.09 -2.59
N ALA A 22 -43.03 28.04 -1.79
CA ALA A 22 -43.64 26.82 -1.28
C ALA A 22 -44.24 25.97 -2.41
N ALA A 23 -43.87 24.69 -2.47
CA ALA A 23 -44.62 23.65 -3.15
C ALA A 23 -44.74 22.45 -2.20
N THR A 24 -45.97 22.18 -1.78
CA THR A 24 -46.40 21.10 -0.89
C THR A 24 -46.04 19.74 -1.49
N GLY A 25 -45.14 19.01 -0.81
CA GLY A 25 -44.84 17.61 -1.07
C GLY A 25 -44.45 16.92 0.23
N ASN A 26 -45.34 16.08 0.75
CA ASN A 26 -45.10 15.25 1.94
C ASN A 26 -43.98 14.24 1.67
N HIS A 27 -42.76 14.54 2.13
CA HIS A 27 -41.75 13.52 2.42
C HIS A 27 -41.14 13.78 3.80
N LYS A 28 -41.50 12.90 4.74
CA LYS A 28 -40.93 12.81 6.08
C LYS A 28 -39.43 12.50 5.97
N ALA A 29 -38.58 13.44 6.33
CA ALA A 29 -37.22 13.17 6.80
C ALA A 29 -36.70 14.33 7.65
N PRO A 30 -36.42 14.12 8.95
CA PRO A 30 -35.42 14.90 9.63
C PRO A 30 -34.22 13.98 9.87
N SER A 31 -33.36 13.81 8.86
CA SER A 31 -31.99 13.41 9.17
C SER A 31 -31.26 14.70 9.51
N ASN A 32 -31.19 14.95 10.81
CA ASN A 32 -30.41 16.00 11.42
C ASN A 32 -28.97 15.82 10.94
N THR A 33 -28.58 16.52 9.87
CA THR A 33 -27.17 16.65 9.54
C THR A 33 -26.67 17.66 10.55
N PRO A 34 -25.90 17.28 11.59
CA PRO A 34 -25.30 18.29 12.42
C PRO A 34 -24.39 19.09 11.50
N ASN A 35 -24.76 20.34 11.22
CA ASN A 35 -23.82 21.32 10.72
C ASN A 35 -22.58 21.16 11.60
N SER A 36 -21.45 20.81 10.98
CA SER A 36 -20.19 20.75 11.70
C SER A 36 -19.95 22.14 12.23
N ILE A 37 -20.26 22.36 13.52
CA ILE A 37 -19.82 23.53 14.24
C ILE A 37 -18.30 23.39 14.18
N VAL A 38 -17.69 24.19 13.30
CA VAL A 38 -16.25 24.43 13.34
C VAL A 38 -16.06 25.34 14.53
N THR A 39 -16.24 24.78 15.73
CA THR A 39 -15.60 25.31 16.91
C THR A 39 -14.13 25.20 16.59
N ALA A 40 -13.43 26.33 16.56
CA ALA A 40 -11.98 26.39 16.43
C ALA A 40 -11.34 25.85 17.72
N GLU A 41 -11.66 24.60 18.03
CA GLU A 41 -10.91 23.76 18.95
C GLU A 41 -9.81 23.12 18.12
N SER A 42 -8.62 23.05 18.67
CA SER A 42 -7.39 22.55 18.03
C SER A 42 -7.52 21.06 17.71
N LYS A 43 -8.32 20.74 16.69
CA LYS A 43 -8.59 19.38 16.23
C LYS A 43 -7.34 18.80 15.58
N VAL A 44 -6.84 17.73 16.17
CA VAL A 44 -5.74 16.92 15.64
C VAL A 44 -6.35 15.75 14.89
N VAL A 45 -5.93 15.58 13.63
CA VAL A 45 -6.31 14.40 12.83
C VAL A 45 -5.05 13.57 12.59
N VAL A 46 -5.07 12.33 13.07
CA VAL A 46 -3.97 11.37 12.87
C VAL A 46 -4.45 10.27 11.94
N THR A 47 -3.72 10.06 10.84
CA THR A 47 -3.98 8.95 9.92
C THR A 47 -2.87 7.92 10.03
N LEU A 48 -3.24 6.68 10.32
CA LEU A 48 -2.34 5.54 10.44
C LEU A 48 -2.54 4.66 9.20
N LYS A 49 -1.48 4.46 8.41
CA LYS A 49 -1.54 3.69 7.15
C LYS A 49 -0.76 2.38 7.28
N GLY A 50 -1.41 1.26 6.99
CA GLY A 50 -0.84 -0.09 7.12
C GLY A 50 0.13 -0.52 6.01
N GLY A 51 0.62 0.41 5.17
CA GLY A 51 1.55 0.09 4.08
C GLY A 51 1.78 1.25 3.11
N PRO A 52 2.72 1.10 2.17
CA PRO A 52 3.08 2.17 1.24
C PRO A 52 2.04 2.36 0.12
N GLY A 53 1.37 1.28 -0.32
CA GLY A 53 0.44 1.31 -1.45
C GLY A 53 -0.85 2.10 -1.18
N TYR A 54 -1.49 2.60 -2.24
CA TYR A 54 -2.78 3.33 -2.14
C TYR A 54 -3.92 2.46 -1.59
N GLU A 55 -3.83 1.14 -1.82
CA GLU A 55 -4.81 0.13 -1.41
C GLU A 55 -4.64 -0.32 0.05
N ALA A 56 -3.63 0.20 0.77
CA ALA A 56 -3.36 -0.20 2.14
C ALA A 56 -4.46 0.29 3.08
N PRO A 57 -4.82 -0.51 4.11
CA PRO A 57 -5.79 -0.06 5.11
C PRO A 57 -5.30 1.20 5.83
N TRP A 58 -6.26 2.06 6.18
CA TRP A 58 -6.03 3.24 6.99
C TRP A 58 -6.98 3.32 8.19
N ILE A 59 -6.52 3.96 9.25
CA ILE A 59 -7.33 4.36 10.40
C ILE A 59 -7.18 5.87 10.54
N VAL A 60 -8.29 6.58 10.76
CA VAL A 60 -8.29 8.02 10.99
C VAL A 60 -8.82 8.27 12.40
N HIS A 61 -7.99 8.94 13.22
CA HIS A 61 -8.35 9.41 14.55
C HIS A 61 -8.62 10.91 14.51
N HIS A 62 -9.75 11.33 15.06
CA HIS A 62 -10.05 12.71 15.37
C HIS A 62 -9.88 12.89 16.87
N ALA A 63 -9.08 13.87 17.28
CA ALA A 63 -8.82 14.20 18.67
C ALA A 63 -8.90 15.72 18.86
N ASP A 64 -9.25 16.17 20.05
CA ASP A 64 -9.35 17.59 20.38
C ASP A 64 -8.04 18.14 20.98
N SER A 65 -7.06 17.26 21.25
CA SER A 65 -5.73 17.59 21.76
C SER A 65 -4.64 16.61 21.27
N ILE A 66 -3.37 16.98 21.46
CA ILE A 66 -2.23 16.12 21.13
C ILE A 66 -2.16 14.94 22.10
N GLU A 67 -2.39 15.16 23.38
CA GLU A 67 -2.36 14.14 24.42
C GLU A 67 -3.40 13.05 24.16
N GLU A 68 -4.61 13.44 23.74
CA GLU A 68 -5.65 12.50 23.32
C GLU A 68 -5.24 11.75 22.05
N ALA A 69 -4.69 12.44 21.04
CA ALA A 69 -4.20 11.80 19.83
C ALA A 69 -3.13 10.74 20.12
N GLU A 70 -2.19 11.03 21.04
CA GLU A 70 -1.19 10.06 21.48
C GLU A 70 -1.81 8.85 22.18
N ALA A 71 -2.80 9.08 23.05
CA ALA A 71 -3.49 8.00 23.75
C ALA A 71 -4.24 7.09 22.77
N LEU A 72 -4.92 7.66 21.77
CA LEU A 72 -5.57 6.93 20.69
C LEU A 72 -4.58 6.08 19.89
N VAL A 73 -3.44 6.67 19.48
CA VAL A 73 -2.41 5.93 18.74
C VAL A 73 -1.84 4.78 19.59
N LYS A 74 -1.48 5.03 20.86
CA LYS A 74 -0.93 3.99 21.75
C LYS A 74 -1.92 2.85 22.02
N GLY A 75 -3.22 3.16 22.13
CA GLY A 75 -4.29 2.19 22.36
C GLY A 75 -4.79 1.45 21.11
N SER A 76 -4.38 1.86 19.91
CA SER A 76 -4.96 1.40 18.64
C SER A 76 -4.46 0.04 18.14
N VAL A 77 -3.59 -0.68 18.88
CA VAL A 77 -2.97 -1.94 18.42
C VAL A 77 -3.99 -2.97 17.95
N GLU A 78 -5.05 -3.20 18.73
CA GLU A 78 -6.08 -4.17 18.36
C GLU A 78 -6.93 -3.68 17.18
N LEU A 79 -7.19 -2.37 17.11
CA LEU A 79 -7.88 -1.77 15.97
C LEU A 79 -7.06 -1.93 14.68
N MET A 80 -5.74 -1.71 14.72
CA MET A 80 -4.84 -1.98 13.60
C MET A 80 -4.94 -3.43 13.13
N ARG A 81 -4.92 -4.39 14.07
CA ARG A 81 -5.05 -5.82 13.77
C ARG A 81 -6.38 -6.12 13.08
N MET A 82 -7.48 -5.60 13.62
CA MET A 82 -8.82 -5.79 13.04
C MET A 82 -8.94 -5.15 11.66
N THR A 83 -8.45 -3.93 11.48
CA THR A 83 -8.48 -3.24 10.19
C THR A 83 -7.66 -4.00 9.15
N GLN A 84 -6.51 -4.58 9.52
CA GLN A 84 -5.72 -5.41 8.62
C GLN A 84 -6.49 -6.67 8.19
N LEU A 85 -7.15 -7.36 9.13
CA LEU A 85 -7.96 -8.55 8.82
C LEU A 85 -9.17 -8.21 7.94
N ALA A 86 -9.86 -7.12 8.23
CA ALA A 86 -10.98 -6.65 7.43
C ALA A 86 -10.52 -6.31 5.99
N ALA A 87 -9.38 -5.63 5.85
CA ALA A 87 -8.83 -5.30 4.54
C ALA A 87 -8.43 -6.55 3.73
N GLN A 88 -7.82 -7.56 4.37
CA GLN A 88 -7.55 -8.85 3.74
C GLN A 88 -8.85 -9.50 3.25
N LYS A 89 -9.92 -9.46 4.05
CA LYS A 89 -11.22 -10.00 3.66
C LYS A 89 -11.85 -9.22 2.51
N PHE A 90 -11.75 -7.90 2.49
CA PHE A 90 -12.23 -7.11 1.35
C PHE A 90 -11.46 -7.40 0.06
N ALA A 91 -10.17 -7.71 0.16
CA ALA A 91 -9.38 -8.12 -1.01
C ALA A 91 -9.89 -9.43 -1.64
N GLU A 92 -10.54 -10.33 -0.88
CA GLU A 92 -11.18 -11.54 -1.41
C GLU A 92 -12.42 -11.23 -2.27
N TYR A 93 -13.11 -10.12 -1.99
CA TYR A 93 -14.29 -9.68 -2.75
C TYR A 93 -13.96 -8.73 -3.90
N ALA A 94 -12.72 -8.23 -3.97
CA ALA A 94 -12.30 -7.41 -5.09
C ALA A 94 -12.35 -8.27 -6.36
N PRO A 95 -12.95 -7.77 -7.46
CA PRO A 95 -12.86 -8.47 -8.73
C PRO A 95 -11.38 -8.73 -9.01
N SER A 96 -11.05 -9.97 -9.36
CA SER A 96 -9.69 -10.45 -9.68
C SER A 96 -9.11 -9.66 -10.86
N SER A 97 -8.79 -8.40 -10.64
CA SER A 97 -7.70 -7.75 -11.32
C SER A 97 -6.47 -8.52 -10.85
N ASN A 98 -5.72 -9.07 -11.79
CA ASN A 98 -4.38 -9.59 -11.56
C ASN A 98 -3.53 -8.45 -10.94
N LYS A 99 -3.68 -8.17 -9.65
CA LYS A 99 -2.65 -7.51 -8.87
C LYS A 99 -1.51 -8.52 -8.86
N PRO A 100 -0.31 -8.19 -9.40
CA PRO A 100 0.83 -9.04 -9.16
C PRO A 100 0.98 -9.12 -7.64
N SER A 101 0.83 -10.32 -7.10
CA SER A 101 1.10 -10.60 -5.69
C SER A 101 2.59 -10.29 -5.47
N GLY A 102 2.87 -9.06 -5.06
CA GLY A 102 4.19 -8.56 -4.70
C GLY A 102 4.60 -9.07 -3.33
N ASN A 103 4.47 -10.37 -3.08
CA ASN A 103 5.13 -11.08 -1.99
C ASN A 103 6.06 -12.19 -2.53
N GLY A 104 6.43 -12.12 -3.81
CA GLY A 104 7.67 -12.69 -4.30
C GLY A 104 8.74 -11.62 -4.18
N GLN A 105 9.69 -11.77 -3.25
CA GLN A 105 10.99 -11.13 -3.39
C GLN A 105 11.40 -11.33 -4.84
N ALA A 106 11.62 -10.23 -5.57
CA ALA A 106 11.98 -10.24 -6.98
C ALA A 106 12.99 -11.38 -7.18
N GLN A 107 12.53 -12.45 -7.82
CA GLN A 107 13.38 -13.54 -8.24
C GLN A 107 14.28 -12.88 -9.27
N ARG A 108 15.43 -12.35 -8.81
CA ARG A 108 16.45 -11.82 -9.70
C ARG A 108 16.62 -12.89 -10.77
N PRO A 109 16.48 -12.54 -12.05
CA PRO A 109 16.58 -13.53 -13.12
C PRO A 109 17.85 -14.32 -12.86
N ALA A 110 17.71 -15.64 -12.76
CA ALA A 110 18.84 -16.53 -12.51
C ALA A 110 19.90 -16.20 -13.56
N ARG A 111 20.99 -15.56 -13.15
CA ARG A 111 22.09 -15.30 -14.07
C ARG A 111 22.58 -16.67 -14.52
N GLN A 112 22.58 -16.90 -15.83
CA GLN A 112 23.09 -18.14 -16.43
C GLN A 112 24.63 -18.12 -16.54
N ALA A 113 25.24 -16.94 -16.41
CA ALA A 113 26.68 -16.76 -16.41
C ALA A 113 27.18 -16.38 -15.01
N PRO A 114 28.34 -16.91 -14.57
CA PRO A 114 28.97 -16.53 -13.32
C PRO A 114 29.43 -15.05 -13.37
N PRO A 115 29.50 -14.36 -12.21
CA PRO A 115 30.07 -13.01 -12.13
C PRO A 115 31.59 -13.01 -12.31
N ASP A 116 32.15 -11.85 -12.65
CA ASP A 116 33.60 -11.65 -12.73
C ASP A 116 34.25 -11.98 -11.37
N GLY A 117 35.21 -12.92 -11.38
CA GLY A 117 35.89 -13.41 -10.18
C GLY A 117 35.30 -14.68 -9.55
N ALA A 118 34.28 -15.30 -10.16
CA ALA A 118 33.83 -16.62 -9.76
C ALA A 118 34.91 -17.70 -9.99
N PRO A 119 34.95 -18.76 -9.16
CA PRO A 119 35.87 -19.88 -9.39
C PRO A 119 35.57 -20.55 -10.73
N GLU A 120 36.61 -21.10 -11.36
CA GLU A 120 36.49 -21.84 -12.62
C GLU A 120 35.54 -23.05 -12.44
N ALA A 121 34.80 -23.37 -13.50
CA ALA A 121 33.90 -24.53 -13.48
C ALA A 121 34.73 -25.82 -13.28
N PRO A 122 34.32 -26.74 -12.39
CA PRO A 122 35.07 -27.98 -12.15
C PRO A 122 35.17 -28.91 -13.38
N GLY A 123 34.31 -28.71 -14.37
CA GLY A 123 34.33 -29.43 -15.64
C GLY A 123 33.46 -28.75 -16.71
N PRO A 124 33.54 -29.22 -17.96
CA PRO A 124 32.92 -28.56 -19.11
C PRO A 124 31.37 -28.59 -19.08
N ASP A 125 30.78 -29.61 -18.45
CA ASP A 125 29.33 -29.80 -18.39
C ASP A 125 28.68 -29.24 -17.11
N TRP A 126 29.44 -28.48 -16.32
CA TRP A 126 28.93 -27.87 -15.09
C TRP A 126 28.18 -26.57 -15.39
N VAL A 127 27.02 -26.40 -14.75
CA VAL A 127 26.12 -25.27 -14.99
C VAL A 127 26.12 -24.33 -13.79
N TYR A 128 26.35 -23.04 -14.04
CA TYR A 128 26.23 -22.02 -13.01
C TYR A 128 24.77 -21.81 -12.61
N LYS A 129 24.48 -21.79 -11.31
CA LYS A 129 23.16 -21.44 -10.76
C LYS A 129 23.29 -20.49 -9.59
N THR A 130 22.25 -19.68 -9.41
CA THR A 130 22.08 -18.82 -8.24
C THR A 130 20.66 -18.94 -7.70
N GLY A 131 20.48 -18.68 -6.41
CA GLY A 131 19.18 -18.69 -5.77
C GLY A 131 19.19 -18.10 -4.37
N ILE A 132 18.08 -18.24 -3.66
CA ILE A 132 17.94 -17.84 -2.25
C ILE A 132 17.81 -19.11 -1.41
N SER A 133 18.58 -19.22 -0.34
CA SER A 133 18.55 -20.35 0.57
C SER A 133 17.28 -20.29 1.41
N LYS A 134 16.47 -21.36 1.36
CA LYS A 134 15.24 -21.48 2.15
C LYS A 134 15.50 -21.48 3.66
N LYS A 135 16.73 -21.81 4.10
CA LYS A 135 17.08 -21.94 5.52
C LYS A 135 17.46 -20.62 6.18
N ASN A 136 18.12 -19.72 5.45
CA ASN A 136 18.69 -18.49 6.03
C ASN A 136 18.41 -17.23 5.19
N GLY A 137 17.64 -17.34 4.10
CA GLY A 137 17.29 -16.21 3.23
C GLY A 137 18.48 -15.59 2.50
N LYS A 138 19.69 -16.17 2.60
CA LYS A 138 20.89 -15.66 1.94
C LYS A 138 20.91 -16.10 0.47
N THR A 139 21.37 -15.22 -0.40
CA THR A 139 21.64 -15.56 -1.79
C THR A 139 22.83 -16.52 -1.85
N TRP A 140 22.73 -17.56 -2.69
CA TRP A 140 23.80 -18.52 -2.95
C TRP A 140 24.12 -18.55 -4.44
N GLN A 141 25.34 -18.96 -4.74
CA GLN A 141 25.84 -19.23 -6.08
C GLN A 141 26.54 -20.59 -6.05
N ALA A 142 26.43 -21.35 -7.14
CA ALA A 142 27.08 -22.65 -7.22
C ALA A 142 27.30 -23.11 -8.66
N TRP A 143 28.31 -23.95 -8.82
CA TRP A 143 28.45 -24.84 -9.96
C TRP A 143 27.65 -26.12 -9.69
N MET A 144 26.75 -26.45 -10.61
CA MET A 144 25.91 -27.64 -10.54
C MET A 144 26.43 -28.68 -11.54
N PRO A 145 26.62 -29.93 -11.12
CA PRO A 145 27.13 -30.96 -12.01
C PRO A 145 26.06 -31.42 -13.01
N PRO A 146 26.44 -32.11 -14.09
CA PRO A 146 25.49 -32.59 -15.09
C PRO A 146 24.48 -33.55 -14.47
N GLN A 147 23.24 -33.53 -14.99
CA GLN A 147 22.18 -34.42 -14.50
C GLN A 147 22.59 -35.89 -14.67
N GLY A 148 22.52 -36.67 -13.59
CA GLY A 148 22.91 -38.08 -13.58
C GLY A 148 24.35 -38.36 -13.15
N SER A 149 25.14 -37.32 -12.82
CA SER A 149 26.42 -37.49 -12.14
C SER A 149 26.24 -37.70 -10.62
N ASN A 150 27.21 -38.38 -10.00
CA ASN A 150 27.31 -38.53 -8.54
C ASN A 150 28.09 -37.38 -7.87
N ASP A 151 28.42 -36.34 -8.63
CA ASP A 151 29.17 -35.20 -8.12
C ASP A 151 28.29 -34.29 -7.27
N SER A 152 28.91 -33.58 -6.33
CA SER A 152 28.21 -32.65 -5.44
C SER A 152 28.32 -31.21 -5.97
N PRO A 153 27.27 -30.38 -5.83
CA PRO A 153 27.37 -28.97 -6.21
C PRO A 153 28.47 -28.23 -5.43
N VAL A 154 29.20 -27.35 -6.11
CA VAL A 154 30.26 -26.51 -5.52
C VAL A 154 29.70 -25.12 -5.29
N PHE A 155 29.47 -24.77 -4.02
CA PHE A 155 28.93 -23.46 -3.61
C PHE A 155 30.04 -22.44 -3.36
N PHE A 156 29.77 -21.17 -3.66
CA PHE A 156 30.67 -20.03 -3.41
C PHE A 156 29.88 -18.73 -3.18
#